data_AF-A0A7G7MN00-F1
#
_entry.id   AF-A0A7G7MN00-F1
#
_cell.length_a   1.000
_cell.length_b   1.000
_cell.length_c   1.000
_cell.angle_alpha   90.00
_cell.angle_beta   90.00
_cell.angle_gamma   90.00
#
_symmetry.space_group_name_H-M   'P 1'
#
loop_
_entity.id
_entity.type
_entity.pdbx_description
1 polymer ?
#
loop_
_entity_poly.entity_id
_entity_poly.type
_entity_poly.pdbx_seq_one_letter_code
_entity_poly.pdbx_strand_id
1 'polypeptide(L)'
;MRDPRAVPDDDGCPDVTGGFDTDGDGTPDSLFTDAPSGDLLLHTDLDADGLADRTLALHADGSTDVGPCAEEPPTVVDVLTRLLRWWS
;
A
#
# COMPACT_ATOMS: atom_id res chain seq x y z
N MET A 1 -3.14 -3.96 -22.20
CA MET A 1 -2.76 -2.71 -22.92
C MET A 1 -3.06 -1.58 -21.93
N ARG A 2 -2.03 -0.96 -21.33
CA ARG A 2 -2.16 0.01 -20.22
C ARG A 2 -2.95 1.24 -20.72
N ASP A 3 -3.98 1.71 -19.99
CA ASP A 3 -4.70 2.95 -20.35
C ASP A 3 -3.70 4.13 -20.25
N PRO A 4 -3.46 4.89 -21.33
CA PRO A 4 -2.57 6.05 -21.29
C PRO A 4 -3.06 7.20 -20.38
N ARG A 5 -4.27 7.09 -19.81
CA ARG A 5 -4.85 8.03 -18.84
C ARG A 5 -4.80 7.54 -17.40
N ALA A 6 -4.27 6.33 -17.13
CA ALA A 6 -3.95 5.94 -15.77
C ALA A 6 -2.89 6.93 -15.26
N VAL A 7 -3.29 7.75 -14.29
CA VAL A 7 -2.34 8.56 -13.52
C VAL A 7 -1.37 7.55 -12.91
N PRO A 8 -0.05 7.69 -13.05
CA PRO A 8 0.84 6.90 -12.22
C PRO A 8 0.54 7.34 -10.80
N ASP A 9 -0.13 6.50 -10.00
CA ASP A 9 -0.32 6.79 -8.60
C ASP A 9 1.04 6.63 -7.94
N ASP A 10 1.81 7.72 -7.98
CA ASP A 10 3.07 7.92 -7.27
C ASP A 10 2.77 8.14 -5.77
N ASP A 11 1.79 7.39 -5.25
CA ASP A 11 1.29 7.43 -3.87
C ASP A 11 2.21 6.67 -2.91
N GLY A 12 3.34 6.17 -3.43
CA GLY A 12 4.30 5.33 -2.70
C GLY A 12 3.92 3.86 -2.66
N CYS A 13 2.84 3.48 -3.35
CA CYS A 13 2.34 2.13 -3.36
C CYS A 13 3.06 1.20 -4.34
N PRO A 14 3.47 -0.02 -3.92
CA PRO A 14 4.11 -0.97 -4.82
C PRO A 14 3.19 -1.40 -5.98
N ASP A 15 3.75 -1.44 -7.20
CA ASP A 15 3.13 -2.06 -8.37
C ASP A 15 3.12 -3.58 -8.18
N VAL A 16 1.92 -4.19 -8.16
CA VAL A 16 1.74 -5.64 -7.93
C VAL A 16 1.79 -6.46 -9.21
N THR A 17 1.93 -5.86 -10.40
CA THR A 17 1.83 -6.57 -11.69
C THR A 17 2.92 -7.62 -11.92
N GLY A 18 3.98 -7.63 -11.10
CA GLY A 18 5.00 -8.69 -11.05
C GLY A 18 4.67 -9.86 -10.12
N GLY A 19 3.49 -9.85 -9.51
CA GLY A 19 3.08 -10.75 -8.44
C GLY A 19 2.34 -12.02 -8.87
N PHE A 20 1.45 -12.47 -8.00
CA PHE A 20 0.64 -13.68 -8.13
C PHE A 20 -0.81 -13.31 -8.44
N ASP A 21 -1.37 -13.98 -9.44
CA ASP A 21 -2.81 -14.05 -9.70
C ASP A 21 -3.36 -15.25 -8.92
N THR A 22 -4.13 -14.97 -7.87
CA THR A 22 -4.60 -15.96 -6.89
C THR A 22 -5.99 -16.49 -7.21
N ASP A 23 -6.76 -15.80 -8.07
CA ASP A 23 -8.12 -16.19 -8.45
C ASP A 23 -8.26 -16.65 -9.91
N GLY A 24 -7.24 -16.44 -10.74
CA GLY A 24 -7.11 -16.94 -12.10
C GLY A 24 -7.75 -16.07 -13.16
N ASP A 25 -7.96 -14.78 -12.91
CA ASP A 25 -8.57 -13.85 -13.87
C ASP A 25 -7.59 -13.27 -14.91
N GLY A 26 -6.29 -13.51 -14.70
CA GLY A 26 -5.19 -13.03 -15.55
C GLY A 26 -4.54 -11.73 -15.07
N THR A 27 -4.97 -11.17 -13.95
CA THR A 27 -4.42 -9.97 -13.30
C THR A 27 -3.80 -10.35 -11.95
N PRO A 28 -2.51 -10.06 -11.72
CA PRO A 28 -1.92 -10.28 -10.40
C PRO A 28 -2.58 -9.41 -9.33
N ASP A 29 -2.98 -10.02 -8.21
CA ASP A 29 -3.62 -9.35 -7.07
C ASP A 29 -2.68 -9.21 -5.85
N SER A 30 -1.56 -9.94 -5.82
CA SER A 30 -0.69 -10.04 -4.64
C SER A 30 0.80 -10.04 -4.96
N LEU A 31 1.62 -9.34 -4.17
CA LEU A 31 3.08 -9.34 -4.30
C LEU A 31 3.77 -9.54 -2.95
N PHE A 32 4.77 -10.43 -2.90
CA PHE A 32 5.67 -10.56 -1.75
C PHE A 32 6.97 -9.78 -1.96
N THR A 33 7.41 -9.02 -0.95
CA THR A 33 8.71 -8.35 -0.93
C THR A 33 9.41 -8.49 0.42
N ASP A 34 10.74 -8.38 0.42
CA ASP A 34 11.53 -8.31 1.65
C ASP A 34 11.78 -6.83 2.00
N ALA A 35 11.46 -6.44 3.24
CA ALA A 35 11.80 -5.13 3.76
C ALA A 35 13.29 -5.08 4.17
N PRO A 36 13.95 -3.91 4.13
CA PRO A 36 15.31 -3.76 4.67
C PRO A 36 15.45 -4.10 6.17
N SER A 37 14.35 -4.07 6.92
CA SER A 37 14.27 -4.52 8.32
C SER A 37 14.40 -6.04 8.48
N GLY A 38 14.19 -6.80 7.40
CA GLY A 38 14.06 -8.26 7.42
C GLY A 38 12.62 -8.76 7.57
N ASP A 39 11.64 -7.87 7.55
CA ASP A 39 10.21 -8.26 7.53
C ASP A 39 9.82 -8.78 6.15
N LEU A 40 8.91 -9.76 6.10
CA LEU A 40 8.25 -10.18 4.87
C LEU A 40 6.99 -9.35 4.68
N LEU A 41 6.88 -8.67 3.54
CA LEU A 41 5.71 -7.87 3.20
C LEU A 41 4.85 -8.61 2.17
N LEU A 42 3.54 -8.63 2.41
CA LEU A 42 2.52 -9.01 1.44
C LEU A 42 1.73 -7.76 1.06
N HIS A 43 1.78 -7.41 -0.21
CA HIS A 43 1.02 -6.33 -0.82
C HIS A 43 -0.16 -6.90 -1.58
N THR A 44 -1.34 -6.27 -1.48
CA THR A 44 -2.57 -6.75 -2.14
C THR A 44 -3.29 -5.61 -2.84
N ASP A 45 -3.65 -5.83 -4.10
CA ASP A 45 -4.52 -4.99 -4.94
C ASP A 45 -5.95 -5.54 -4.84
N LEU A 46 -6.86 -4.74 -4.27
CA LEU A 46 -8.23 -5.13 -3.99
C LEU A 46 -9.23 -4.57 -5.01
N ASP A 47 -8.80 -3.64 -5.88
CA ASP A 47 -9.65 -3.01 -6.88
C ASP A 47 -9.20 -3.20 -8.34
N ALA A 48 -8.10 -3.94 -8.53
CA ALA A 48 -7.50 -4.36 -9.79
C ALA A 48 -6.95 -3.21 -10.65
N ASP A 49 -6.42 -2.16 -10.01
CA ASP A 49 -5.75 -1.05 -10.70
C ASP A 49 -4.24 -1.32 -10.99
N GLY A 50 -3.69 -2.39 -10.42
CA GLY A 50 -2.30 -2.82 -10.53
C GLY A 50 -1.39 -2.31 -9.41
N LEU A 51 -1.94 -1.62 -8.41
CA LEU A 51 -1.23 -1.08 -7.25
C LEU A 51 -1.73 -1.70 -5.96
N ALA A 52 -0.86 -1.74 -4.96
CA ALA A 52 -1.24 -2.25 -3.66
C ALA A 52 -2.17 -1.30 -2.91
N ASP A 53 -3.30 -1.80 -2.44
CA ASP A 53 -4.19 -1.11 -1.50
C ASP A 53 -3.77 -1.33 -0.04
N ARG A 54 -3.32 -2.55 0.26
CA ARG A 54 -2.97 -2.97 1.62
C ARG A 54 -1.62 -3.64 1.67
N THR A 55 -0.96 -3.47 2.81
CA THR A 55 0.26 -4.20 3.16
C THR A 55 0.09 -4.91 4.49
N LEU A 56 0.40 -6.20 4.51
CA LEU A 56 0.65 -6.98 5.72
C LEU A 56 2.16 -7.13 5.88
N ALA A 57 2.69 -6.76 7.04
CA ALA A 57 4.06 -7.04 7.44
C ALA A 57 4.07 -8.25 8.38
N LEU A 58 4.92 -9.23 8.10
CA LEU A 58 5.25 -10.33 8.99
C LEU A 58 6.66 -10.10 9.54
N HIS A 59 6.74 -9.95 10.86
CA HIS A 59 7.97 -9.69 11.57
C HIS A 59 8.69 -10.99 11.94
N ALA A 60 10.00 -10.88 12.19
CA ALA A 60 10.83 -12.02 12.57
C ALA A 60 10.41 -12.69 13.89
N ASP A 61 9.73 -11.97 14.79
CA ASP A 61 9.16 -12.51 16.03
C ASP A 61 7.80 -13.20 15.83
N GLY A 62 7.30 -13.23 14.60
CA GLY A 62 6.02 -13.82 14.21
C GLY A 62 4.82 -12.91 14.43
N SER A 63 5.02 -11.67 14.89
CA SER A 63 3.95 -10.68 14.94
C SER A 63 3.61 -10.17 13.53
N THR A 64 2.42 -9.59 13.38
CA THR A 64 1.94 -9.04 12.10
C THR A 64 1.28 -7.69 12.28
N ASP A 65 1.62 -6.75 11.39
CA ASP A 65 0.93 -5.48 11.22
C ASP A 65 0.22 -5.44 9.88
N VAL A 66 -0.96 -4.81 9.81
CA VAL A 66 -1.70 -4.64 8.55
C VAL A 66 -2.21 -3.22 8.42
N GLY A 67 -1.79 -2.54 7.36
CA GLY A 67 -2.13 -1.14 7.10
C GLY A 67 -2.66 -0.92 5.69
N PRO A 68 -3.14 0.30 5.40
CA PRO A 68 -3.19 0.76 4.01
C PRO A 68 -1.76 0.82 3.46
N CYS A 69 -1.63 0.71 2.16
CA CYS A 69 -0.34 0.77 1.49
C CYS A 69 0.34 2.14 1.67
N ALA A 70 -0.40 3.22 1.42
CA ALA A 70 -0.01 4.58 1.74
C ALA A 70 -0.77 5.03 3.00
N GLU A 71 -0.09 5.77 3.88
CA GLU A 71 -0.80 6.50 4.93
C GLU A 71 -1.70 7.54 4.24
N GLU A 72 -3.01 7.51 4.49
CA GLU A 72 -3.89 8.58 3.99
C GLU A 72 -3.31 9.94 4.43
N PRO A 73 -3.17 10.93 3.52
CA PRO A 73 -2.69 12.23 3.92
C PRO A 73 -3.60 12.81 5.01
N PRO A 74 -3.04 13.50 6.02
CA PRO A 74 -3.84 14.04 7.11
C PRO A 74 -4.94 14.94 6.56
N THR A 75 -6.14 14.84 7.11
CA THR A 75 -7.24 15.68 6.67
C THR A 75 -6.93 17.15 6.97
N VAL A 76 -7.61 18.08 6.28
CA VAL A 76 -7.51 19.52 6.59
C VAL A 76 -7.82 19.79 8.07
N VAL A 77 -8.72 19.01 8.68
CA VAL A 77 -9.06 19.09 10.10
C VAL A 77 -7.90 18.66 10.98
N ASP A 78 -7.18 17.59 10.63
CA ASP A 78 -5.99 17.13 11.36
C ASP A 78 -4.86 18.16 11.31
N VAL A 79 -4.64 18.74 10.13
CA VAL A 79 -3.65 19.80 9.94
C VAL A 79 -4.00 21.03 10.78
N LEU A 80 -5.25 21.50 10.73
CA LEU A 80 -5.71 22.64 11.52
C LEU A 80 -5.63 22.39 13.03
N THR A 81 -5.99 21.19 13.48
CA THR A 81 -5.93 20.80 14.90
C THR A 81 -4.48 20.76 15.40
N ARG A 82 -3.55 20.24 14.60
CA ARG A 82 -2.12 20.28 14.92
C ARG A 82 -1.62 21.72 14.99
N LEU A 83 -1.97 22.56 14.01
CA LEU A 83 -1.55 23.96 14.02
C LEU A 83 -2.08 24.68 15.26
N LEU A 84 -3.35 24.56 15.62
CA LEU A 84 -3.92 25.26 16.78
C LEU A 84 -3.26 24.86 18.12
N ARG A 85 -2.79 23.60 18.27
CA ARG A 85 -2.07 23.16 19.47
C ARG A 85 -0.68 23.78 19.64
N TRP A 86 -0.06 24.27 18.57
CA TRP A 86 1.26 24.91 18.63
C TRP A 86 1.18 26.40 18.96
N TRP A 87 -0.02 26.96 19.06
CA TRP A 87 -0.28 28.37 19.35
C TRP A 87 -0.90 28.59 20.73
N SER A 88 -0.96 27.55 21.55
CA SER A 88 -1.40 27.56 22.96
C SER A 88 -0.24 27.24 23.89
#